data_AF-A0A1X0NEW7-F1
#
_entry.id   AF-A0A1X0NEW7-F1
#
_cell.length_a   1.000
_cell.length_b   1.000
_cell.length_c   1.000
_cell.angle_alpha   90.00
_cell.angle_beta   90.00
_cell.angle_gamma   90.00
#
_symmetry.space_group_name_H-M   'P 1'
#
loop_
_entity.id
_entity.type
_entity.pdbx_description
1 polymer ?
#
loop_
_entity_poly.entity_id
_entity_poly.type
_entity_poly.pdbx_seq_one_letter_code
_entity_poly.pdbx_strand_id
1 'polypeptide(L)'
;MDLASKQAEDAFQAHLAAPNDDMLRNAFIQAKDRRNSAFRRGIQLLMESHAQKLGALSTPSWRYLRGLAAPPPRPLSTVVLRSLNDRTCTLPCQKANLLVRQFVQVSRALLTNTPPIRQDCRGALCDMDRPYTAYELDLAIHDAPLGTAPGPDGIMNDFLHHLGPVARNTLRVMINTSFASGELPPQWKKGVTVPIPKPGKDPSR
;
A
#
# COMPACT_ATOMS: atom_id res chain seq x y z
N MET A 1 13.01 10.26 -45.89
CA MET A 1 12.45 9.69 -44.65
C MET A 1 11.98 10.85 -43.79
N ASP A 2 10.76 10.75 -43.26
CA ASP A 2 10.16 11.74 -42.37
C ASP A 2 10.95 11.82 -41.05
N LEU A 3 10.99 13.01 -40.44
CA LEU A 3 11.70 13.28 -39.19
C LEU A 3 11.17 12.39 -38.06
N ALA A 4 9.86 12.11 -38.07
CA ALA A 4 9.23 11.19 -37.13
C ALA A 4 9.72 9.75 -37.28
N SER A 5 9.92 9.28 -38.52
CA SER A 5 10.44 7.93 -38.80
C SER A 5 11.90 7.79 -38.37
N LYS A 6 12.70 8.85 -38.55
CA LYS A 6 14.11 8.85 -38.12
C LYS A 6 14.23 8.84 -36.59
N GLN A 7 13.38 9.59 -35.90
CA GLN A 7 13.30 9.58 -34.43
C GLN A 7 12.82 8.24 -33.86
N ALA A 8 11.91 7.55 -34.54
CA ALA A 8 11.44 6.23 -34.14
C ALA A 8 12.54 5.17 -34.28
N GLU A 9 13.31 5.20 -35.37
CA GLU A 9 14.44 4.30 -35.58
C GLU A 9 15.57 4.55 -34.58
N ASP A 10 15.91 5.83 -34.33
CA ASP A 10 16.91 6.20 -33.31
C ASP A 10 16.49 5.77 -31.90
N ALA A 11 15.18 5.87 -31.57
CA ALA A 11 14.63 5.39 -30.30
C ALA A 11 14.66 3.86 -30.18
N PHE A 12 14.45 3.14 -31.28
CA PHE A 12 14.51 1.68 -31.34
C PHE A 12 15.95 1.16 -31.20
N GLN A 13 16.91 1.78 -31.88
CA GLN A 13 18.33 1.47 -31.76
C GLN A 13 18.87 1.77 -30.35
N ALA A 14 18.38 2.85 -29.70
CA ALA A 14 18.69 3.16 -28.31
C ALA A 14 18.12 2.13 -27.31
N HIS A 15 17.08 1.37 -27.70
CA HIS A 15 16.52 0.27 -26.90
C HIS A 15 17.34 -1.02 -27.04
N LEU A 16 17.99 -1.24 -28.19
CA LEU A 16 18.77 -2.45 -28.50
C LEU A 16 20.25 -2.37 -28.09
N ALA A 17 20.82 -1.17 -27.97
CA ALA A 17 22.19 -0.99 -27.51
C ALA A 17 22.28 -1.23 -25.99
N ALA A 18 22.66 -2.44 -25.57
CA ALA A 18 22.80 -2.79 -24.15
C ALA A 18 24.02 -2.11 -23.49
N PRO A 19 23.85 -1.23 -22.49
CA PRO A 19 24.91 -0.73 -21.63
C PRO A 19 24.80 -1.36 -20.22
N ASN A 20 25.89 -1.36 -19.46
CA ASN A 20 25.95 -1.91 -18.09
C ASN A 20 24.73 -1.57 -17.19
N ASP A 21 24.35 -2.53 -16.36
CA ASP A 21 23.17 -2.59 -15.48
C ASP A 21 22.93 -1.32 -14.61
N ASP A 22 24.02 -0.64 -14.21
CA ASP A 22 23.97 0.60 -13.42
C ASP A 22 23.40 1.81 -14.20
N MET A 23 23.61 1.87 -15.52
CA MET A 23 23.07 2.96 -16.35
C MET A 23 21.54 2.87 -16.49
N LEU A 24 21.00 1.66 -16.62
CA LEU A 24 19.55 1.42 -16.70
C LEU A 24 18.85 1.77 -15.39
N ARG A 25 19.47 1.45 -14.24
CA ARG A 25 18.95 1.82 -12.92
C ARG A 25 18.92 3.33 -12.70
N ASN A 26 19.96 4.05 -13.14
CA ASN A 26 20.01 5.50 -13.05
C ASN A 26 19.00 6.18 -13.98
N ALA A 27 18.83 5.68 -15.20
CA ALA A 27 17.83 6.16 -16.14
C ALA A 27 16.40 5.96 -15.58
N PHE A 28 16.13 4.81 -14.97
CA PHE A 28 14.86 4.53 -14.29
C PHE A 28 14.60 5.48 -13.12
N ILE A 29 15.60 5.74 -12.27
CA ILE A 29 15.49 6.68 -11.15
C ILE A 29 15.16 8.09 -11.67
N GLN A 30 15.88 8.56 -12.70
CA GLN A 30 15.62 9.87 -13.30
C GLN A 30 14.22 9.95 -13.93
N ALA A 31 13.75 8.90 -14.61
CA ALA A 31 12.40 8.87 -15.17
C ALA A 31 11.32 8.93 -14.07
N LYS A 32 11.52 8.19 -12.97
CA LYS A 32 10.65 8.23 -11.79
C LYS A 32 10.61 9.62 -11.15
N ASP A 33 11.77 10.27 -11.01
CA ASP A 33 11.87 11.60 -10.39
C ASP A 33 11.27 12.69 -11.29
N ARG A 34 11.41 12.57 -12.61
CA ARG A 34 10.72 13.44 -13.58
C ARG A 34 9.21 13.31 -13.46
N ARG A 35 8.69 12.07 -13.39
CA ARG A 35 7.25 11.80 -13.18
C ARG A 35 6.76 12.40 -11.87
N ASN A 36 7.47 12.17 -10.77
CA ASN A 36 7.11 12.70 -9.45
C ASN A 36 7.15 14.24 -9.42
N SER A 37 8.12 14.86 -10.11
CA SER A 37 8.21 16.31 -10.22
C SER A 37 7.06 16.89 -11.05
N ALA A 38 6.69 16.23 -12.15
CA ALA A 38 5.54 16.63 -12.97
C ALA A 38 4.23 16.53 -12.17
N PHE A 39 4.06 15.44 -11.39
CA PHE A 39 2.90 15.28 -10.51
C PHE A 39 2.80 16.39 -9.45
N ARG A 40 3.91 16.72 -8.78
CA ARG A 40 3.95 17.81 -7.80
C ARG A 40 3.62 19.17 -8.43
N ARG A 41 4.13 19.44 -9.63
CA ARG A 41 3.78 20.66 -10.39
C ARG A 41 2.30 20.69 -10.76
N GLY A 42 1.72 19.55 -11.15
CA GLY A 42 0.28 19.44 -11.43
C GLY A 42 -0.58 19.78 -10.22
N ILE A 43 -0.25 19.25 -9.04
CA ILE A 43 -0.94 19.61 -7.79
C ILE A 43 -0.77 21.09 -7.48
N GLN A 44 0.44 21.65 -7.64
CA GLN A 44 0.68 23.07 -7.41
C GLN A 44 -0.21 23.95 -8.30
N LEU A 45 -0.25 23.70 -9.61
CA LEU A 45 -1.09 24.44 -10.56
C LEU A 45 -2.58 24.33 -10.23
N LEU A 46 -3.04 23.14 -9.82
CA LEU A 46 -4.42 22.93 -9.39
C LEU A 46 -4.78 23.80 -8.17
N MET A 47 -3.89 23.83 -7.18
CA MET A 47 -4.08 24.64 -5.97
C MET A 47 -4.02 26.14 -6.26
N GLU A 48 -3.12 26.58 -7.14
CA GLU A 48 -3.03 27.97 -7.61
C GLU A 48 -4.31 28.39 -8.35
N SER A 49 -4.85 27.53 -9.22
CA SER A 49 -6.13 27.78 -9.91
C SER A 49 -7.31 27.89 -8.94
N HIS A 50 -7.37 27.01 -7.93
CA HIS A 50 -8.39 27.08 -6.88
C HIS A 50 -8.28 28.36 -6.05
N ALA A 51 -7.07 28.78 -5.69
CA ALA A 51 -6.84 30.02 -4.95
C ALA A 51 -7.31 31.26 -5.76
N GLN A 52 -7.04 31.29 -7.07
CA GLN A 52 -7.52 32.34 -7.96
C GLN A 52 -9.06 32.37 -8.06
N LYS A 53 -9.72 31.20 -8.18
CA LYS A 53 -11.20 31.10 -8.19
C LYS A 53 -11.85 31.63 -6.92
N LEU A 54 -11.16 31.54 -5.78
CA LEU A 54 -11.63 32.04 -4.49
C LEU A 54 -11.28 33.53 -4.25
N GLY A 55 -10.77 34.23 -5.26
CA GLY A 55 -10.49 35.67 -5.19
C GLY A 55 -9.20 36.03 -4.45
N ALA A 56 -8.30 35.07 -4.19
CA ALA A 56 -6.99 35.37 -3.63
C ALA A 56 -6.09 36.02 -4.70
N LEU A 57 -5.54 37.20 -4.39
CA LEU A 57 -4.52 37.85 -5.23
C LEU A 57 -3.34 36.89 -5.44
N SER A 58 -2.93 36.77 -6.70
CA SER A 58 -1.91 35.85 -7.21
C SER A 58 -0.76 35.65 -6.23
N THR A 59 -0.45 34.39 -5.94
CA THR A 59 0.36 33.85 -4.86
C THR A 59 -0.40 33.71 -3.53
N PRO A 60 -1.00 32.54 -3.23
CA PRO A 60 -1.24 32.20 -1.84
C PRO A 60 0.15 32.14 -1.20
N SER A 61 0.53 33.18 -0.45
CA SER A 61 1.82 33.19 0.21
C SER A 61 1.91 31.89 1.00
N TRP A 62 3.03 31.18 0.92
CA TRP A 62 3.25 29.96 1.69
C TRP A 62 2.98 30.14 3.20
N ARG A 63 2.80 31.37 3.70
CA ARG A 63 2.28 31.69 5.03
C ARG A 63 0.81 31.28 5.24
N TYR A 64 -0.09 31.42 4.26
CA TYR A 64 -1.51 31.04 4.41
C TYR A 64 -1.65 29.51 4.51
N LEU A 65 -0.99 28.77 3.61
CA LEU A 65 -0.93 27.31 3.69
C LEU A 65 -0.13 26.80 4.90
N ARG A 66 0.91 27.53 5.38
CA ARG A 66 1.58 27.21 6.66
C ARG A 66 0.77 27.55 7.89
N GLY A 67 -0.18 28.48 7.80
CA GLY A 67 -1.14 28.78 8.86
C GLY A 67 -2.25 27.74 8.97
N LEU A 68 -2.58 27.07 7.85
CA LEU A 68 -3.47 25.90 7.80
C LEU A 68 -2.73 24.58 8.05
N ALA A 69 -1.43 24.52 7.76
CA ALA A 69 -0.59 23.43 8.20
C ALA A 69 -0.57 23.44 9.73
N ALA A 70 -0.91 22.31 10.34
CA ALA A 70 -0.70 22.10 11.77
C ALA A 70 0.68 22.64 12.14
N PRO A 71 0.83 23.33 13.29
CA PRO A 71 2.10 23.90 13.71
C PRO A 71 3.21 22.86 13.48
N PRO A 72 4.40 23.27 12.97
CA PRO A 72 5.50 22.34 12.72
C PRO A 72 5.57 21.41 13.92
N PRO A 73 5.58 20.07 13.72
CA PRO A 73 5.38 19.14 14.83
C PRO A 73 6.33 19.61 15.90
N ARG A 74 5.77 20.16 17.00
CA ARG A 74 6.56 20.44 18.19
C ARG A 74 7.29 19.12 18.37
N PRO A 75 8.65 19.07 18.41
CA PRO A 75 9.33 17.81 18.61
C PRO A 75 8.57 17.19 19.75
N LEU A 76 7.85 16.08 19.45
CA LEU A 76 6.84 15.56 20.38
C LEU A 76 7.62 15.51 21.66
N SER A 77 7.28 16.37 22.64
CA SER A 77 7.87 16.27 23.97
C SER A 77 7.56 14.83 24.27
N THR A 78 8.58 13.98 24.19
CA THR A 78 8.38 12.53 24.06
C THR A 78 7.50 12.23 25.24
N VAL A 79 6.22 11.97 24.99
CA VAL A 79 5.25 11.95 26.09
C VAL A 79 5.78 10.82 26.94
N VAL A 80 6.32 11.21 28.09
CA VAL A 80 7.01 10.27 28.94
C VAL A 80 5.90 9.34 29.38
N LEU A 81 5.85 8.15 28.80
CA LEU A 81 4.82 7.19 29.12
C LEU A 81 5.05 6.81 30.58
N ARG A 82 4.16 7.26 31.46
CA ARG A 82 4.22 6.96 32.88
C ARG A 82 3.29 5.80 33.16
N SER A 83 3.78 4.84 33.92
CA SER A 83 2.97 3.75 34.47
C SER A 83 1.88 4.29 35.40
N LEU A 84 0.93 3.44 35.77
CA LEU A 84 -0.17 3.75 36.71
C LEU A 84 0.32 4.30 38.06
N ASN A 85 1.57 4.02 38.43
CA ASN A 85 2.21 4.53 39.66
C ASN A 85 3.09 5.78 39.39
N ASP A 86 2.81 6.51 38.32
CA ASP A 86 3.49 7.73 37.85
C ASP A 86 4.99 7.59 37.53
N ARG A 87 5.47 6.35 37.44
CA ARG A 87 6.86 6.01 37.08
C ARG A 87 7.07 6.05 35.58
N THR A 88 8.09 6.76 35.14
CA THR A 88 8.54 6.81 33.74
C THR A 88 8.89 5.41 33.20
N CYS A 89 8.24 5.00 32.12
CA CYS A 89 8.58 3.79 31.38
C CYS A 89 9.83 4.04 30.53
N THR A 90 10.95 3.45 30.94
CA THR A 90 12.24 3.58 30.25
C THR A 90 12.40 2.50 29.17
N LEU A 91 11.95 1.27 29.46
CA LEU A 91 12.11 0.11 28.59
C LEU A 91 11.02 0.02 27.50
N PRO A 92 11.36 -0.39 26.26
CA PRO A 92 10.39 -0.57 25.18
C PRO A 92 9.23 -1.51 25.53
N CYS A 93 9.50 -2.61 26.24
CA CYS A 93 8.49 -3.57 26.67
C CYS A 93 7.46 -2.97 27.64
N GLN A 94 7.90 -2.07 28.53
CA GLN A 94 7.01 -1.38 29.47
C GLN A 94 6.08 -0.42 28.74
N LYS A 95 6.61 0.31 27.74
CA LYS A 95 5.83 1.21 26.88
C LYS A 95 4.78 0.42 26.08
N ALA A 96 5.17 -0.70 25.47
CA ALA A 96 4.26 -1.55 24.70
C ALA A 96 3.13 -2.12 25.57
N ASN A 97 3.46 -2.67 26.75
CA ASN A 97 2.47 -3.22 27.68
C ASN A 97 1.49 -2.15 28.17
N LEU A 98 1.96 -0.92 28.39
CA LEU A 98 1.10 0.19 28.79
C LEU A 98 0.11 0.58 27.70
N LEU A 99 0.58 0.70 26.46
CA LEU A 99 -0.29 0.98 25.30
C LEU A 99 -1.32 -0.12 25.07
N VAL A 100 -0.91 -1.39 25.19
CA VAL A 100 -1.83 -2.53 25.09
C VAL A 100 -2.90 -2.47 26.17
N ARG A 101 -2.54 -2.16 27.42
CA ARG A 101 -3.52 -2.02 28.52
C ARG A 101 -4.48 -0.87 28.30
N GLN A 102 -3.97 0.30 27.90
CA GLN A 102 -4.80 1.48 27.58
C GLN A 102 -5.77 1.16 26.45
N PHE A 103 -5.28 0.53 25.37
CA PHE A 103 -6.08 0.11 24.23
C PHE A 103 -7.15 -0.88 24.66
N VAL A 104 -6.79 -1.95 25.38
CA VAL A 104 -7.76 -2.94 25.88
C VAL A 104 -8.81 -2.30 26.80
N GLN A 105 -8.43 -1.36 27.67
CA GLN A 105 -9.36 -0.66 28.54
C GLN A 105 -10.34 0.22 27.76
N VAL A 106 -9.85 1.00 26.79
CA VAL A 106 -10.68 1.87 25.93
C VAL A 106 -11.55 1.04 24.99
N SER A 107 -11.00 -0.01 24.37
CA SER A 107 -11.72 -0.93 23.51
C SER A 107 -12.78 -1.68 24.29
N ARG A 108 -12.50 -2.17 25.51
CA ARG A 108 -13.52 -2.80 26.37
C ARG A 108 -14.59 -1.82 26.82
N ALA A 109 -14.25 -0.57 27.10
CA ALA A 109 -15.23 0.48 27.43
C ALA A 109 -16.14 0.86 26.24
N LEU A 110 -15.65 0.72 25.00
CA LEU A 110 -16.46 0.87 23.78
C LEU A 110 -17.28 -0.38 23.44
N LEU A 111 -16.96 -1.54 24.03
CA LEU A 111 -17.65 -2.81 23.79
C LEU A 111 -18.88 -3.04 24.68
N THR A 112 -19.12 -2.23 25.71
CA THR A 112 -20.32 -2.36 26.57
C THR A 112 -21.56 -1.66 26.01
N ASN A 113 -21.39 -0.76 25.04
CA ASN A 113 -22.47 -0.05 24.36
C ASN A 113 -22.49 -0.27 22.84
N THR A 114 -21.73 -1.25 22.34
CA THR A 114 -21.94 -1.69 20.97
C THR A 114 -23.23 -2.49 20.96
N PRO A 115 -24.28 -2.06 20.23
CA PRO A 115 -25.33 -3.01 19.90
C PRO A 115 -24.65 -4.24 19.29
N PRO A 116 -25.19 -5.45 19.47
CA PRO A 116 -24.71 -6.59 18.68
C PRO A 116 -24.63 -6.11 17.24
N ILE A 117 -23.58 -6.49 16.51
CA ILE A 117 -23.54 -6.28 15.05
C ILE A 117 -24.79 -7.01 14.54
N ARG A 118 -25.90 -6.28 14.45
CA ARG A 118 -27.08 -6.72 13.76
C ARG A 118 -26.63 -6.70 12.34
N GLN A 119 -26.42 -7.89 11.82
CA GLN A 119 -26.32 -8.17 10.40
C GLN A 119 -27.69 -7.86 9.78
N ASP A 120 -28.10 -6.59 9.84
CA ASP A 120 -29.23 -6.06 9.10
C ASP A 120 -28.72 -5.73 7.69
N CYS A 121 -28.17 -6.74 7.02
CA CYS A 121 -28.11 -6.80 5.57
C CYS A 121 -29.42 -7.45 5.09
N ARG A 122 -30.56 -6.84 5.43
CA ARG A 122 -31.89 -7.23 4.90
C ARG A 122 -32.41 -6.24 3.85
N GLY A 123 -31.50 -5.61 3.12
CA GLY A 123 -31.83 -4.72 2.00
C GLY A 123 -30.75 -4.86 0.93
N ALA A 124 -31.11 -5.54 -0.16
CA ALA A 124 -30.24 -6.07 -1.22
C ALA A 124 -29.27 -7.15 -0.70
N LEU A 125 -29.34 -8.35 -1.28
CA LEU A 125 -28.24 -9.31 -1.25
C LEU A 125 -26.97 -8.51 -1.60
N CYS A 126 -26.07 -8.32 -0.63
CA CYS A 126 -24.86 -7.60 -0.94
C CYS A 126 -24.13 -8.45 -1.98
N ASP A 127 -23.85 -7.88 -3.15
CA ASP A 127 -23.20 -8.56 -4.28
C ASP A 127 -21.84 -9.17 -3.89
N MET A 128 -21.34 -8.82 -2.70
CA MET A 128 -20.11 -9.29 -2.08
C MET A 128 -20.20 -10.71 -1.49
N ASP A 129 -21.40 -11.21 -1.19
CA ASP A 129 -21.59 -12.55 -0.61
C ASP A 129 -21.76 -13.64 -1.69
N ARG A 130 -21.70 -13.26 -2.97
CA ARG A 130 -21.81 -14.21 -4.08
C ARG A 130 -20.54 -15.07 -4.18
N PRO A 131 -20.64 -16.31 -4.70
CA PRO A 131 -19.47 -17.11 -5.01
C PRO A 131 -18.56 -16.42 -6.02
N TYR A 132 -17.25 -16.52 -5.78
CA TYR A 132 -16.20 -16.05 -6.66
C TYR A 132 -16.29 -16.74 -8.03
N THR A 133 -16.39 -15.94 -9.09
CA THR A 133 -16.63 -16.39 -10.46
C THR A 133 -15.34 -16.80 -11.17
N ALA A 134 -15.47 -17.52 -12.29
CA ALA A 134 -14.30 -17.87 -13.12
C ALA A 134 -13.64 -16.63 -13.73
N TYR A 135 -14.45 -15.66 -14.18
CA TYR A 135 -13.97 -14.41 -14.76
C TYR A 135 -13.16 -13.59 -13.73
N GLU A 136 -13.67 -13.47 -12.49
CA GLU A 136 -12.94 -12.77 -11.43
C GLU A 136 -11.60 -13.44 -11.12
N LEU A 137 -11.55 -14.78 -11.14
CA LEU A 137 -10.30 -15.50 -10.96
C LEU A 137 -9.32 -15.22 -12.11
N ASP A 138 -9.79 -15.25 -13.35
CA ASP A 138 -8.93 -15.01 -14.51
C ASP A 138 -8.36 -13.58 -14.50
N LEU A 139 -9.19 -12.59 -14.13
CA LEU A 139 -8.74 -11.21 -13.91
C LEU A 139 -7.71 -11.11 -12.78
N ALA A 140 -7.97 -11.76 -11.64
CA ALA A 140 -7.04 -11.73 -10.51
C ALA A 140 -5.69 -12.37 -10.84
N ILE A 141 -5.70 -13.46 -11.62
CA ILE A 141 -4.47 -14.06 -12.14
C ILE A 141 -3.78 -13.09 -13.09
N HIS A 142 -4.50 -12.51 -14.05
CA HIS A 142 -3.93 -11.54 -15.00
C HIS A 142 -3.28 -10.34 -14.31
N ASP A 143 -3.91 -9.80 -13.27
CA ASP A 143 -3.42 -8.63 -12.53
C ASP A 143 -2.34 -8.98 -11.49
N ALA A 144 -2.08 -10.26 -11.26
CA ALA A 144 -1.08 -10.70 -10.30
C ALA A 144 0.34 -10.31 -10.77
N PRO A 145 1.11 -9.56 -9.95
CA PRO A 145 2.43 -9.10 -10.33
C PRO A 145 3.40 -10.27 -10.50
N LEU A 146 4.17 -10.23 -11.58
CA LEU A 146 5.22 -11.20 -11.90
C LEU A 146 6.52 -10.89 -11.14
N GLY A 147 7.35 -11.91 -10.94
CA GLY A 147 8.67 -11.77 -10.31
C GLY A 147 8.63 -11.38 -8.82
N THR A 148 7.52 -11.67 -8.14
CA THR A 148 7.39 -11.53 -6.69
C THR A 148 8.04 -12.70 -5.97
N ALA A 149 8.53 -12.46 -4.75
CA ALA A 149 9.08 -13.53 -3.93
C ALA A 149 7.99 -14.56 -3.59
N PRO A 150 8.26 -15.88 -3.71
CA PRO A 150 7.28 -16.90 -3.39
C PRO A 150 6.96 -16.93 -1.90
N GLY A 151 5.78 -17.46 -1.59
CA GLY A 151 5.38 -17.74 -0.21
C GLY A 151 6.20 -18.89 0.41
N PRO A 152 5.86 -19.29 1.65
CA PRO A 152 6.47 -20.44 2.32
C PRO A 152 6.25 -21.78 1.59
N ASP A 153 5.29 -21.81 0.67
CA ASP A 153 4.95 -22.93 -0.20
C ASP A 153 5.84 -23.02 -1.46
N GLY A 154 6.67 -22.00 -1.74
CA GLY A 154 7.52 -21.95 -2.92
C GLY A 154 6.78 -21.64 -4.22
N ILE A 155 5.49 -21.29 -4.18
CA ILE A 155 4.70 -21.01 -5.37
C ILE A 155 4.84 -19.53 -5.72
N MET A 156 5.42 -19.25 -6.89
CA MET A 156 5.51 -17.91 -7.47
C MET A 156 4.24 -17.55 -8.24
N ASN A 157 3.91 -16.26 -8.31
CA ASN A 157 2.77 -15.76 -9.07
C ASN A 157 2.83 -16.16 -10.55
N ASP A 158 4.03 -16.25 -11.12
CA ASP A 158 4.27 -16.70 -12.49
C ASP A 158 3.63 -18.08 -12.76
N PHE A 159 3.59 -18.99 -11.79
CA PHE A 159 2.92 -20.28 -11.97
C PHE A 159 1.40 -20.16 -12.11
N LEU A 160 0.79 -19.15 -11.47
CA LEU A 160 -0.66 -18.91 -11.56
C LEU A 160 -1.06 -18.53 -12.99
N HIS A 161 -0.24 -17.74 -13.67
CA HIS A 161 -0.43 -17.37 -15.07
C HIS A 161 -0.44 -18.59 -16.00
N HIS A 162 0.38 -19.59 -15.71
CA HIS A 162 0.51 -20.82 -16.49
C HIS A 162 -0.47 -21.93 -16.10
N LEU A 163 -1.39 -21.69 -15.16
CA LEU A 163 -2.38 -22.69 -14.77
C LEU A 163 -3.33 -23.00 -15.93
N GLY A 164 -3.45 -24.30 -16.23
CA GLY A 164 -4.48 -24.82 -17.12
C GLY A 164 -5.90 -24.69 -16.53
N PRO A 165 -6.94 -24.85 -17.36
CA PRO A 165 -8.33 -24.63 -16.98
C PRO A 165 -8.80 -25.51 -15.81
N VAL A 166 -8.33 -26.76 -15.75
CA VAL A 166 -8.65 -27.68 -14.64
C VAL A 166 -8.12 -27.13 -13.32
N ALA A 167 -6.85 -26.71 -13.29
CA ALA A 167 -6.22 -26.21 -12.07
C ALA A 167 -6.81 -24.87 -11.62
N ARG A 168 -7.12 -23.96 -12.56
CA ARG A 168 -7.86 -22.72 -12.28
C ARG A 168 -9.22 -23.03 -11.66
N ASN A 169 -9.95 -24.00 -12.21
CA ASN A 169 -11.24 -24.40 -11.66
C ASN A 169 -11.11 -24.98 -10.25
N THR A 170 -10.12 -25.83 -9.99
CA THR A 170 -9.85 -26.37 -8.65
C THR A 170 -9.55 -25.25 -7.65
N LEU A 171 -8.70 -24.30 -8.02
CA LEU A 171 -8.35 -23.16 -7.17
C LEU A 171 -9.58 -22.29 -6.85
N ARG A 172 -10.44 -22.04 -7.84
CA ARG A 172 -11.72 -21.34 -7.63
C ARG A 172 -12.63 -22.06 -6.65
N VAL A 173 -12.76 -23.38 -6.80
CA VAL A 173 -13.57 -24.19 -5.88
C VAL A 173 -13.03 -24.11 -4.46
N MET A 174 -11.71 -24.24 -4.27
CA MET A 174 -11.09 -24.11 -2.94
C MET A 174 -11.35 -22.75 -2.28
N ILE A 175 -11.24 -21.66 -3.05
CA ILE A 175 -11.56 -20.30 -2.57
C ILE A 175 -13.03 -20.20 -2.15
N ASN A 176 -13.95 -20.66 -3.00
CA ASN A 176 -15.38 -20.60 -2.72
C ASN A 176 -15.80 -21.48 -1.55
N THR A 177 -15.19 -22.66 -1.39
CA THR A 177 -15.41 -23.51 -0.23
C THR A 177 -14.99 -22.80 1.05
N SER A 178 -13.83 -22.16 1.05
CA SER A 178 -13.33 -21.40 2.20
C SER A 178 -14.20 -20.17 2.51
N PHE A 179 -14.72 -19.51 1.47
CA PHE A 179 -15.62 -18.36 1.61
C PHE A 179 -16.99 -18.79 2.17
N ALA A 180 -17.55 -19.89 1.67
CA ALA A 180 -18.83 -20.41 2.13
C ALA A 180 -18.79 -21.01 3.54
N SER A 181 -17.68 -21.66 3.92
CA SER A 181 -17.51 -22.20 5.28
C SER A 181 -17.08 -21.14 6.29
N GLY A 182 -16.51 -20.02 5.83
CA GLY A 182 -15.85 -19.04 6.70
C GLY A 182 -14.54 -19.54 7.31
N GLU A 183 -14.01 -20.66 6.83
CA GLU A 183 -12.80 -21.29 7.36
C GLU A 183 -11.64 -21.17 6.38
N LEU A 184 -10.53 -20.57 6.83
CA LEU A 184 -9.28 -20.51 6.08
C LEU A 184 -8.34 -21.66 6.47
N PRO A 185 -7.65 -22.29 5.50
CA PRO A 185 -6.61 -23.27 5.78
C PRO A 185 -5.56 -22.73 6.76
N PRO A 186 -5.11 -23.50 7.76
CA PRO A 186 -4.10 -23.06 8.71
C PRO A 186 -2.79 -22.57 8.05
N GLN A 187 -2.47 -23.12 6.88
CA GLN A 187 -1.31 -22.73 6.08
C GLN A 187 -1.42 -21.28 5.59
N TRP A 188 -2.61 -20.83 5.20
CA TRP A 188 -2.84 -19.46 4.72
C TRP A 188 -2.70 -18.42 5.84
N LYS A 189 -2.81 -18.85 7.10
CA LYS A 189 -2.61 -18.00 8.29
C LYS A 189 -1.13 -17.84 8.67
N LYS A 190 -0.21 -18.54 8.00
CA LYS A 190 1.24 -18.48 8.25
C LYS A 190 1.90 -17.61 7.19
N GLY A 191 2.74 -16.66 7.64
CA GLY A 191 3.56 -15.82 6.77
C GLY A 191 5.02 -15.83 7.21
N VAL A 192 5.94 -15.69 6.26
CA VAL A 192 7.38 -15.54 6.53
C VAL A 192 7.72 -14.05 6.48
N THR A 193 8.31 -13.54 7.56
CA THR A 193 8.76 -12.15 7.65
C THR A 193 10.25 -12.09 7.39
N VAL A 194 10.64 -11.50 6.27
CA VAL A 194 12.04 -11.22 5.94
C VAL A 194 12.30 -9.72 6.08
N PRO A 195 13.18 -9.28 6.99
CA PRO A 195 13.55 -7.88 7.08
C PRO A 195 14.41 -7.49 5.87
N ILE A 196 13.91 -6.55 5.04
CA ILE A 196 14.66 -5.99 3.92
C ILE A 196 15.16 -4.59 4.31
N PRO A 197 16.49 -4.37 4.43
CA PRO A 197 17.02 -3.05 4.76
C PRO A 197 16.73 -2.05 3.64
N LYS A 198 16.35 -0.83 4.04
CA LYS A 198 16.12 0.25 3.07
C LYS A 198 17.45 0.68 2.44
N PRO A 199 17.46 1.08 1.16
CA PRO A 199 18.66 1.60 0.51
C PRO A 199 19.28 2.77 1.31
N GLY A 200 20.59 2.73 1.52
CA GLY A 200 21.33 3.79 2.23
C GLY A 200 21.27 3.72 3.76
N LYS A 201 20.69 2.66 4.34
CA LYS A 201 20.78 2.38 5.79
C LYS A 201 21.69 1.18 6.03
N ASP A 202 22.50 1.29 7.09
CA ASP A 202 23.35 0.20 7.57
C ASP A 202 22.48 -0.99 8.00
N PRO A 203 22.64 -2.19 7.40
CA PRO A 203 21.89 -3.39 7.78
C PRO A 203 22.21 -3.89 9.20
N SER A 204 23.32 -3.44 9.78
CA SER A 204 23.83 -3.91 11.07
C SER A 204 23.41 -3.06 12.28
N ARG A 205 22.60 -2.01 12.06
CA ARG A 205 22.19 -1.06 13.11
C ARG A 205 20.70 -1.10 13.45
#